data_AF-A0A1G0IDI1-F1
#
_entry.id   AF-A0A1G0IDI1-F1
#
_cell.length_a   1.000
_cell.length_b   1.000
_cell.length_c   1.000
_cell.angle_alpha   90.00
_cell.angle_beta   90.00
_cell.angle_gamma   90.00
#
_symmetry.space_group_name_H-M   'P 1'
#
loop_
_entity.id
_entity.type
_entity.pdbx_description
1 polymer ?
#
loop_
_entity_poly.entity_id
_entity_poly.type
_entity_poly.pdbx_seq_one_letter_code
_entity_poly.pdbx_strand_id
1 'polypeptide(L)' 'MTLKSRLPNLQKIFKDLKSEIKDVIADEDRIAFRVEQNAIFYKHNPDGIQVKLDAMNLYKLESGKVKEWQIWVNITEM' A
#
# COMPACT_ATOMS: atom_id res chain seq x y z
N MET A 1 -15.02 5.95 6.45
CA MET A 1 -14.76 5.27 5.15
C MET A 1 -13.95 4.01 5.47
N THR A 2 -14.40 2.81 5.07
CA THR A 2 -13.77 1.54 5.51
C THR A 2 -12.59 1.16 4.62
N LEU A 3 -11.61 0.39 5.13
CA LEU A 3 -10.45 -0.07 4.34
C LEU A 3 -10.88 -0.79 3.04
N LYS A 4 -11.97 -1.57 3.12
CA LYS A 4 -12.54 -2.31 1.99
C LYS A 4 -13.00 -1.41 0.84
N SER A 5 -13.47 -0.18 1.13
CA SER A 5 -13.93 0.72 0.08
C SER A 5 -12.79 1.40 -0.70
N ARG A 6 -11.54 1.30 -0.23
CA ARG A 6 -10.35 1.86 -0.92
C ARG A 6 -9.72 0.90 -1.92
N LEU A 7 -9.86 -0.41 -1.70
CA LEU A 7 -9.27 -1.47 -2.54
C LEU A 7 -9.66 -1.38 -4.03
N PRO A 8 -10.95 -1.17 -4.40
CA PRO A 8 -11.33 -1.10 -5.80
C PRO A 8 -10.71 0.09 -6.55
N ASN A 9 -10.42 1.19 -5.85
CA ASN A 9 -9.80 2.37 -6.47
C ASN A 9 -8.30 2.16 -6.69
N LEU A 10 -7.62 1.46 -5.78
CA LEU A 10 -6.20 1.11 -5.95
C LEU A 10 -5.99 0.13 -7.11
N GLN A 11 -6.86 -0.88 -7.26
CA GLN A 11 -6.79 -1.84 -8.37
C GLN A 11 -7.04 -1.20 -9.74
N LYS A 12 -7.84 -0.13 -9.80
CA LYS A 12 -8.05 0.63 -11.04
C LYS A 12 -6.80 1.42 -11.45
N ILE A 13 -6.02 1.88 -10.47
CA ILE A 13 -4.82 2.70 -10.68
C ILE A 13 -3.61 1.82 -11.01
N PHE A 14 -3.49 0.68 -10.33
CA PHE A 14 -2.39 -0.27 -10.45
C PHE A 14 -2.94 -1.66 -10.75
N LYS A 15 -3.07 -2.00 -12.04
CA LYS A 15 -3.68 -3.26 -12.50
C LYS A 15 -2.83 -4.49 -12.19
N ASP A 16 -1.53 -4.29 -12.08
CA ASP A 16 -0.49 -5.31 -11.96
C ASP A 16 0.33 -5.16 -10.67
N LEU A 17 -0.21 -4.46 -9.67
CA LEU A 17 0.45 -4.19 -8.40
C LEU A 17 0.96 -5.49 -7.75
N LYS A 18 2.27 -5.69 -7.77
CA LYS A 18 2.94 -6.74 -7.01
C LYS A 18 3.53 -6.13 -5.75
N SER A 19 3.19 -6.71 -4.61
CA SER A 19 3.64 -6.24 -3.30
C SER A 19 4.51 -7.30 -2.66
N GLU A 20 5.63 -6.88 -2.09
CA GLU A 20 6.52 -7.74 -1.32
C GLU A 20 6.76 -7.12 0.05
N ILE A 21 6.41 -7.85 1.10
CA ILE A 21 6.68 -7.42 2.48
C ILE A 21 8.17 -7.62 2.73
N LYS A 22 8.85 -6.53 3.11
CA LYS A 22 10.29 -6.55 3.38
C LYS A 22 10.60 -6.65 4.87
N ASP A 23 9.75 -6.08 5.71
CA ASP A 23 9.93 -6.07 7.15
C ASP A 23 8.59 -5.93 7.87
N VAL A 24 8.49 -6.49 9.08
CA VAL A 24 7.32 -6.44 9.94
C VAL A 24 7.76 -6.30 11.39
N ILE A 25 7.26 -5.28 12.06
CA ILE A 25 7.40 -5.07 13.51
C ILE A 25 6.00 -5.04 14.09
N ALA A 26 5.74 -5.90 15.07
CA ALA A 26 4.48 -5.93 15.79
C ALA A 26 4.73 -5.64 17.28
N ASP A 27 3.93 -4.75 17.84
CA ASP A 27 3.99 -4.39 19.26
C ASP A 27 2.57 -4.10 19.76
N GLU A 28 2.15 -4.83 20.80
CA GLU A 28 0.80 -4.76 21.40
C GLU A 28 -0.35 -4.69 20.36
N ASP A 29 -0.94 -3.51 20.22
CA ASP A 29 -2.06 -3.20 19.32
C ASP A 29 -1.60 -2.61 17.99
N ARG A 30 -0.32 -2.70 17.63
CA ARG A 30 0.26 -2.08 16.44
C ARG A 30 1.04 -3.06 15.59
N ILE A 31 0.91 -2.87 14.27
CA ILE A 31 1.73 -3.56 13.28
C ILE A 31 2.29 -2.51 12.33
N ALA A 32 3.61 -2.33 12.35
CA ALA A 32 4.33 -1.60 11.33
C ALA A 32 4.89 -2.59 10.31
N PHE A 33 4.77 -2.31 9.02
CA PHE A 33 5.37 -3.16 8.00
C PHE A 33 5.76 -2.36 6.77
N ARG A 34 6.94 -2.69 6.24
CA ARG A 34 7.47 -2.11 5.00
C ARG A 34 7.14 -3.01 3.83
N VAL A 35 6.63 -2.40 2.76
CA VAL A 35 6.29 -3.08 1.52
C VAL A 35 6.97 -2.38 0.37
N GLU A 36 7.71 -3.13 -0.45
CA GLU A 36 8.08 -2.67 -1.78
C GLU A 36 7.03 -3.16 -2.78
N GLN A 37 6.58 -2.26 -3.65
CA GLN A 37 5.60 -2.57 -4.68
C GLN A 37 6.10 -2.12 -6.04
N ASN A 38 5.80 -2.92 -7.06
CA ASN A 38 6.02 -2.57 -8.45
C ASN A 38 4.67 -2.58 -9.16
N ALA A 39 4.42 -1.56 -9.98
CA ALA A 39 3.19 -1.44 -10.75
C ALA A 39 3.37 -0.58 -11.99
N ILE A 40 2.40 -0.67 -12.90
CA ILE A 40 2.22 0.31 -13.97
C ILE A 40 1.14 1.29 -13.54
N PHE A 41 1.48 2.58 -13.58
CA PHE A 41 0.60 3.69 -13.23
C PHE A 41 -0.05 4.28 -14.48
N TYR A 42 -1.38 4.15 -14.59
CA TYR A 42 -2.14 4.54 -15.79
C TYR A 42 -2.91 5.85 -15.65
N LYS A 43 -2.73 6.62 -14.56
CA LYS A 43 -3.61 7.76 -14.25
C LYS A 43 -3.44 8.94 -15.21
N HIS A 44 -2.22 9.20 -15.66
CA HIS A 44 -1.87 10.37 -16.48
C HIS A 44 -1.27 10.02 -17.83
N ASN A 45 -0.91 8.76 -18.05
CA ASN A 45 -0.38 8.24 -19.30
C ASN A 45 -1.16 6.97 -19.69
N PRO A 46 -1.87 6.94 -20.84
CA PRO A 46 -2.59 5.75 -21.28
C PRO A 46 -1.67 4.56 -21.59
N ASP A 47 -0.41 4.80 -21.94
CA ASP A 47 0.59 3.75 -22.17
C ASP A 47 1.13 3.17 -20.84
N GLY A 48 0.86 3.85 -19.73
CA GLY A 48 1.31 3.49 -18.40
C GLY A 48 2.78 3.84 -18.15
N ILE A 49 3.13 4.12 -16.90
CA ILE A 49 4.51 4.35 -16.47
C ILE A 49 4.86 3.31 -15.42
N GLN A 50 6.01 2.66 -15.55
CA GLN A 50 6.46 1.74 -14.52
C GLN A 50 6.89 2.53 -13.29
N VAL A 51 6.32 2.20 -12.14
CA VAL A 51 6.63 2.84 -10.87
C VAL A 51 7.04 1.81 -9.84
N LYS A 52 8.02 2.21 -9.01
CA LYS A 52 8.33 1.54 -7.75
C LYS A 52 7.73 2.35 -6.61
N LEU A 53 7.00 1.68 -5.72
CA LEU A 53 6.45 2.24 -4.49
C LEU A 53 7.20 1.60 -3.31
N ASP A 54 7.76 2.42 -2.43
CA ASP A 54 8.28 1.96 -1.13
C ASP A 54 7.37 2.52 -0.05
N ALA A 55 6.59 1.64 0.58
CA ALA A 55 5.52 2.01 1.48
C ALA A 55 5.79 1.50 2.90
N MET A 56 5.78 2.43 3.86
CA MET A 56 5.69 2.10 5.27
C MET A 56 4.24 2.17 5.70
N ASN A 57 3.73 1.09 6.28
CA ASN A 57 2.37 1.00 6.79
C ASN A 57 2.40 0.88 8.31
N LEU A 58 1.46 1.53 8.99
CA LEU A 58 1.19 1.35 10.40
C LEU A 58 -0.29 1.06 10.60
N TYR A 59 -0.60 -0.12 11.14
CA TYR A 59 -1.92 -0.50 11.59
C TYR A 59 -2.03 -0.36 13.10
N LYS A 60 -3.16 0.18 13.56
CA LYS A 60 -3.62 0.07 14.94
C LYS A 60 -4.80 -0.89 15.00
N LEU A 61 -4.77 -1.81 15.95
CA LEU A 61 -5.72 -2.91 16.10
C LEU A 61 -6.67 -2.64 17.26
N GLU A 62 -7.91 -3.09 17.12
CA GLU A 62 -8.88 -3.16 18.20
C GLU A 62 -9.61 -4.50 18.09
N SER A 63 -9.53 -5.32 19.14
CA SER A 63 -10.08 -6.68 19.15
C SER A 63 -9.63 -7.54 17.94
N GLY A 64 -8.34 -7.45 17.60
CA GLY A 64 -7.73 -8.19 16.48
C GLY A 64 -8.09 -7.68 15.09
N LYS A 65 -8.78 -6.54 14.96
CA LYS A 65 -9.17 -5.94 13.67
C LYS A 65 -8.46 -4.61 13.46
N VAL A 66 -8.10 -4.30 12.22
CA VAL A 66 -7.53 -2.98 11.87
C VAL A 66 -8.57 -1.89 12.12
N LYS A 67 -8.29 -1.01 13.07
CA LYS A 67 -9.08 0.17 13.43
C LYS A 67 -8.60 1.41 12.68
N GLU A 68 -7.28 1.61 12.64
CA GLU A 68 -6.63 2.75 11.98
C GLU A 68 -5.51 2.26 11.08
N TRP A 69 -5.30 2.99 9.98
CA TRP A 69 -4.24 2.75 9.02
C TRP A 69 -3.61 4.07 8.61
N GLN A 70 -2.30 4.16 8.84
CA GLN A 70 -1.44 5.20 8.33
C GLN A 70 -0.48 4.59 7.31
N ILE A 71 -0.22 5.34 6.23
CA ILE A 71 0.70 4.93 5.18
C ILE A 71 1.56 6.12 4.77
N TRP A 72 2.85 5.88 4.64
CA TRP A 72 3.82 6.77 4.02
C TRP A 72 4.37 6.08 2.79
N VAL A 73 4.37 6.76 1.64
CA VAL A 73 4.73 6.17 0.36
C VAL A 73 5.75 7.06 -0.32
N ASN A 74 6.87 6.47 -0.72
CA ASN A 74 7.79 7.04 -1.69
C ASN A 74 7.47 6.44 -3.06
N ILE A 75 7.29 7.29 -4.06
CA ILE A 75 6.99 6.88 -5.44
C ILE A 75 8.18 7.28 -6.30
N THR A 76 8.71 6.32 -7.06
CA THR A 76 9.78 6.55 -8.03
C THR A 76 9.30 6.08 -9.40
N GLU A 77 9.27 7.01 -10.36
CA GLU A 77 9.10 6.70 -11.78
C GLU A 77 10.41 6.12 -12.32
N MET A 78 10.33 5.06 -13.14
CA MET A 78 11.49 4.38 -13.73
C MET A 78 11.61 4.64 -15.22
#